data_AF-W0AFY5-F1
#
_entry.id   AF-W0AFY5-F1
#
_cell.length_a   1.000
_cell.length_b   1.000
_cell.length_c   1.000
_cell.angle_alpha   90.00
_cell.angle_beta   90.00
_cell.angle_gamma   90.00
#
_symmetry.space_group_name_H-M   'P 1'
#
loop_
_entity.id
_entity.type
_entity.pdbx_description
1 polymer ?
#
loop_
_entity_poly.entity_id
_entity_poly.type
_entity_poly.pdbx_seq_one_letter_code
_entity_poly.pdbx_strand_id
1 'polypeptide(L)'
;MTAPAGVHALIEHLVRHPEERGLVTSDPGALFARFGVDEAAQAVLRDGSRDAISRIGVHGNYVIKWLIWSGRPTLPFFAISHFFDRR
;
A
#
# COMPACT_ATOMS: atom_id res chain seq x y z
N MET A 1 -17.50 -3.75 5.41
CA MET A 1 -17.09 -3.83 4.00
C MET A 1 -15.92 -4.78 3.91
N THR A 2 -15.94 -5.69 2.94
CA THR A 2 -14.84 -6.63 2.70
C THR A 2 -13.77 -5.96 1.85
N ALA A 3 -12.49 -6.26 2.09
CA ALA A 3 -11.41 -5.73 1.28
C ALA A 3 -11.51 -6.20 -0.18
N PRO A 4 -11.00 -5.42 -1.15
CA PRO A 4 -10.98 -5.84 -2.53
C PRO A 4 -10.06 -7.05 -2.70
N ALA A 5 -10.39 -7.90 -3.67
CA ALA A 5 -9.62 -9.11 -3.95
C ALA A 5 -8.14 -8.76 -4.22
N GLY A 6 -7.23 -9.63 -3.79
CA GLY A 6 -5.81 -9.48 -4.04
C GLY A 6 -5.07 -8.47 -3.15
N VAL A 7 -5.73 -7.45 -2.59
CA VAL A 7 -5.04 -6.37 -1.86
C VAL A 7 -4.35 -6.87 -0.58
N HIS A 8 -5.05 -7.69 0.21
CA HIS A 8 -4.45 -8.27 1.42
C HIS A 8 -3.34 -9.26 1.09
N ALA A 9 -3.55 -10.12 0.08
CA ALA A 9 -2.55 -11.07 -0.37
C ALA A 9 -1.27 -10.39 -0.89
N LEU A 10 -1.42 -9.29 -1.63
CA LEU A 10 -0.32 -8.44 -2.09
C LEU A 10 0.47 -7.89 -0.90
N ILE A 11 -0.21 -7.29 0.08
CA ILE A 11 0.46 -6.69 1.24
C ILE A 11 1.15 -7.75 2.09
N GLU A 12 0.53 -8.91 2.29
CA GLU A 12 1.13 -10.06 2.98
C GLU A 12 2.33 -10.64 2.24
N HIS A 13 2.30 -10.62 0.91
CA HIS A 13 3.45 -11.00 0.08
C HIS A 13 4.62 -10.03 0.34
N LEU A 14 4.39 -8.72 0.30
CA LEU A 14 5.42 -7.71 0.58
C LEU A 14 5.92 -7.71 2.04
N VAL A 15 5.13 -8.23 2.98
CA VAL A 15 5.63 -8.51 4.35
C VAL A 15 6.68 -9.61 4.30
N ARG A 16 6.42 -10.69 3.54
CA ARG A 16 7.30 -11.86 3.41
C ARG A 16 8.50 -11.64 2.48
N HIS A 17 8.36 -10.74 1.50
CA HIS A 17 9.33 -10.44 0.46
C HIS A 17 9.73 -8.95 0.50
N PRO A 18 10.51 -8.52 1.50
CA PRO A 18 10.89 -7.11 1.67
C PRO A 18 11.65 -6.52 0.48
N GLU A 19 12.40 -7.33 -0.27
CA GLU A 19 13.13 -6.97 -1.48
C GLU A 19 12.22 -6.47 -2.60
N GLU A 20 10.97 -6.94 -2.65
CA GLU A 20 9.99 -6.53 -3.66
C GLU A 20 9.29 -5.20 -3.32
N ARG A 21 9.50 -4.63 -2.12
CA ARG A 21 8.81 -3.39 -1.71
C ARG A 21 9.13 -2.19 -2.58
N GLY A 22 10.30 -2.17 -3.23
CA GLY A 22 10.66 -1.14 -4.21
C GLY A 22 9.67 -1.06 -5.38
N LEU A 23 9.02 -2.18 -5.72
CA LEU A 23 8.00 -2.23 -6.78
C LEU A 23 6.77 -1.37 -6.45
N VAL A 24 6.48 -1.13 -5.17
CA VAL A 24 5.34 -0.27 -4.77
C VAL A 24 5.48 1.14 -5.33
N THR A 25 6.70 1.65 -5.49
CA THR A 25 6.96 2.98 -6.04
C THR A 25 7.41 2.93 -7.49
N SER A 26 8.22 1.93 -7.90
CA SER A 26 8.77 1.88 -9.26
C SER A 26 7.80 1.31 -10.30
N ASP A 27 7.03 0.28 -9.94
CA ASP A 27 6.05 -0.35 -10.83
C ASP A 27 4.93 -1.05 -10.03
N PRO A 28 4.01 -0.27 -9.42
CA PRO A 28 2.89 -0.85 -8.67
C PRO A 28 1.92 -1.60 -9.59
N GLY A 29 1.92 -1.31 -10.90
CA GLY A 29 1.08 -1.98 -11.89
C GLY A 29 1.37 -3.47 -12.00
N ALA A 30 2.65 -3.85 -12.03
CA ALA A 30 3.05 -5.26 -12.03
C ALA A 30 2.54 -6.03 -10.80
N LEU A 31 2.57 -5.41 -9.61
CA LEU A 31 2.02 -5.99 -8.39
C LEU A 31 0.50 -6.15 -8.51
N PHE A 32 -0.21 -5.11 -8.96
CA PHE A 32 -1.67 -5.17 -9.10
C PHE A 32 -2.11 -6.26 -10.08
N ALA A 33 -1.44 -6.39 -11.22
CA ALA A 33 -1.70 -7.43 -12.19
C ALA A 33 -1.44 -8.83 -11.60
N ARG A 34 -0.31 -9.02 -10.89
CA ARG A 34 0.06 -10.30 -10.26
C ARG A 34 -0.96 -10.77 -9.22
N PHE A 35 -1.54 -9.85 -8.46
CA PHE A 35 -2.48 -10.16 -7.38
C PHE A 35 -3.96 -10.01 -7.79
N GLY A 36 -4.24 -9.62 -9.03
CA GLY A 36 -5.61 -9.44 -9.51
C GLY A 36 -6.37 -8.33 -8.78
N VAL A 37 -5.69 -7.22 -8.45
CA VAL A 37 -6.33 -6.07 -7.80
C VAL A 37 -7.19 -5.34 -8.83
N ASP A 38 -8.48 -5.14 -8.53
CA ASP A 38 -9.41 -4.47 -9.43
C ASP A 38 -9.04 -3.00 -9.69
N GLU A 39 -9.42 -2.46 -10.85
CA GLU A 39 -9.02 -1.12 -11.29
C GLU A 39 -9.45 -0.01 -10.32
N ALA A 40 -10.62 -0.17 -9.68
CA ALA A 40 -11.15 0.78 -8.70
C ALA A 40 -10.25 0.85 -7.45
N ALA A 41 -9.83 -0.29 -6.92
CA ALA A 41 -8.90 -0.37 -5.80
C ALA A 41 -7.50 0.09 -6.21
N GLN A 42 -7.05 -0.19 -7.43
CA GLN A 42 -5.76 0.32 -7.91
C GLN A 42 -5.70 1.85 -7.87
N ALA A 43 -6.74 2.54 -8.34
CA ALA A 43 -6.81 4.00 -8.30
C ALA A 43 -6.68 4.54 -6.86
N VAL A 44 -7.41 3.93 -5.91
CA VAL A 44 -7.33 4.30 -4.49
C VAL A 44 -5.97 3.95 -3.89
N LEU A 45 -5.35 2.83 -4.27
CA LEU A 45 -4.05 2.43 -3.77
C LEU A 45 -2.92 3.33 -4.28
N ARG A 46 -3.03 3.88 -5.50
CA ARG A 46 -2.06 4.84 -6.06
C ARG A 46 -2.17 6.21 -5.39
N ASP A 47 -3.37 6.77 -5.35
CA ASP A 47 -3.54 8.20 -5.07
C ASP A 47 -4.38 8.50 -3.81
N GLY A 48 -5.06 7.48 -3.28
CA GLY A 48 -5.97 7.63 -2.14
C GLY A 48 -5.25 7.97 -0.84
N SER A 49 -5.93 8.75 0.00
CA SER A 49 -5.50 8.98 1.38
C SER A 49 -5.66 7.71 2.23
N ARG A 50 -5.08 7.71 3.45
CA ARG A 50 -5.32 6.66 4.46
C ARG A 50 -6.80 6.32 4.60
N ASP A 51 -7.63 7.34 4.70
CA ASP A 51 -9.07 7.16 4.91
C ASP A 51 -9.75 6.62 3.65
N ALA A 52 -9.29 7.00 2.45
CA ALA A 52 -9.79 6.44 1.20
C ALA A 52 -9.46 4.94 1.09
N ILE A 53 -8.23 4.53 1.42
CA ILE A 53 -7.81 3.12 1.41
C ILE A 53 -8.56 2.33 2.51
N SER A 54 -8.81 2.95 3.67
CA SER A 54 -9.62 2.30 4.71
C SER A 54 -11.08 2.11 4.28
N ARG A 55 -11.66 3.06 3.53
CA ARG A 55 -13.06 2.98 3.04
C ARG A 55 -13.30 1.86 2.05
N ILE A 56 -12.29 1.45 1.28
CA ILE A 56 -12.42 0.27 0.41
C ILE A 56 -12.34 -1.05 1.18
N GLY A 57 -12.26 -1.04 2.52
CA GLY A 57 -12.31 -2.24 3.37
C GLY A 57 -10.95 -2.84 3.70
N VAL A 58 -9.83 -2.17 3.37
CA VAL A 58 -8.49 -2.63 3.74
C VAL A 58 -8.28 -2.50 5.25
N HIS A 59 -7.76 -3.54 5.89
CA HIS A 59 -7.51 -3.56 7.33
C HIS A 59 -6.48 -2.50 7.73
N GLY A 60 -6.68 -1.81 8.87
CA GLY A 60 -5.88 -0.65 9.27
C GLY A 60 -4.37 -0.89 9.29
N ASN A 61 -3.91 -2.05 9.78
CA ASN A 61 -2.49 -2.43 9.76
C ASN A 61 -1.91 -2.47 8.34
N TYR A 62 -2.71 -2.92 7.37
CA TYR A 62 -2.31 -3.02 5.96
C TYR A 62 -2.33 -1.66 5.27
N VAL A 63 -3.27 -0.79 5.62
CA VAL A 63 -3.28 0.61 5.17
C VAL A 63 -1.98 1.31 5.55
N ILE A 64 -1.55 1.19 6.81
CA ILE A 64 -0.32 1.84 7.29
C ILE A 64 0.91 1.29 6.57
N LYS A 65 1.04 -0.04 6.41
CA LYS A 65 2.14 -0.66 5.66
C LYS A 65 2.20 -0.16 4.22
N TRP A 66 1.05 -0.11 3.55
CA TRP A 66 0.97 0.36 2.17
C TRP A 66 1.41 1.82 2.04
N LEU A 67 0.95 2.71 2.92
CA LEU A 67 1.35 4.12 2.93
C LEU A 67 2.86 4.30 3.15
N ILE A 68 3.43 3.56 4.11
CA ILE A 68 4.87 3.55 4.40
C ILE A 68 5.67 3.15 3.14
N TRP A 69 5.30 2.07 2.47
CA TRP A 69 6.05 1.59 1.30
C TRP A 69 5.83 2.43 0.04
N SER A 70 4.67 3.08 -0.08
CA SER A 70 4.39 4.02 -1.16
C SER A 70 4.95 5.43 -0.91
N GLY A 71 5.69 5.64 0.18
CA GLY A 71 6.28 6.94 0.54
C GLY A 71 5.24 8.01 0.90
N ARG A 72 4.02 7.60 1.28
CA ARG A 72 2.91 8.50 1.58
C ARG A 72 2.73 8.69 3.09
N PRO A 73 2.29 9.89 3.53
CA PRO A 73 2.11 10.18 4.94
C PRO A 73 1.04 9.27 5.58
N THR A 74 1.36 8.70 6.74
CA THR A 74 0.46 7.85 7.55
C THR A 74 -0.42 8.64 8.50
N LEU A 75 -0.01 9.89 8.78
CA LEU A 75 -0.74 10.88 9.58
C LEU A 75 -0.68 12.22 8.85
N PRO A 76 -1.72 13.08 8.98
CA PRO A 76 -1.76 14.39 8.31
C PRO A 76 -0.63 15.36 8.72
N PHE A 77 0.18 15.05 9.73
CA PHE A 77 1.21 15.97 10.28
C PHE A 77 2.56 15.33 10.64
N PHE A 78 2.95 14.19 10.06
CA PHE A 78 4.29 13.65 10.30
C PHE A 78 4.98 13.27 8.99
N ALA A 79 6.01 14.05 8.63
CA ALA A 79 6.94 13.70 7.56
C ALA A 79 7.66 12.39 7.94
N ILE A 80 7.37 11.30 7.23
CA ILE A 80 8.07 10.00 7.35
C ILE A 80 9.46 10.09 6.67
N SER A 81 10.10 11.26 6.71
CA SER A 81 11.51 11.39 6.35
C SER A 81 12.41 10.76 7.41
N HIS A 82 11.90 10.51 8.64
CA HIS A 82 12.73 10.11 9.78
C HIS A 82 13.00 8.61 9.93
N PHE A 83 12.29 7.72 9.22
CA PHE A 83 12.39 6.27 9.45
C PHE A 83 13.09 5.49 8.31
N PHE A 84 13.26 6.08 7.14
CA PHE A 84 13.88 5.41 5.98
C PHE A 84 15.34 5.80 5.70
N ASP A 85 15.88 6.79 6.42
CA ASP A 85 17.23 7.34 6.16
C ASP A 85 18.23 7.03 7.30
N ARG A 86 18.23 5.79 7.79
CA ARG A 86 19.33 5.27 8.62
C ARG A 86 19.98 4.10 7.89
N ARG A 87 20.91 4.47 7.02
CA ARG A 87 22.02 3.63 6.58
C ARG A 87 23.25 3.94 7.42
#